data_AF-A0AAV5BV32-F1
#
_entry.id   AF-A0AAV5BV32-F1
#
_cell.length_a   1.000
_cell.length_b   1.000
_cell.length_c   1.000
_cell.angle_alpha   90.00
_cell.angle_beta   90.00
_cell.angle_gamma   90.00
#
_symmetry.space_group_name_H-M   'P 1'
#
loop_
_entity.id
_entity.type
_entity.pdbx_description
1 polymer ?
#
loop_
_entity_poly.entity_id
_entity_poly.type
_entity_poly.pdbx_seq_one_letter_code
_entity_poly.pdbx_strand_id
1 'polypeptide(L)'
;MSPPENPSGAGPTAPSEPEQPPPPAAKSKGKKKDEKKDDDLSEEDLALKEQLELYVLRAQDPDPGVQKLALESMRQEIRSATSSMTSVPKPLKFLRPHYGTLKSFFETMPESDLKKYMADVLSVLALTMSIDGERESLKYRLLGSEGDIGSWGHEYVRNLAGEIAQEFQKRQDDDLPIDALMELVQQIISFHMKHNAEPEAVDLLMEVEDLDLLVEHVDSTNYKRACLYLTSSSKYLPAPDDMLALDIAYTIYMKFGDLASALRIALLLDKVSFDDMNT
;
A
#
# COMPACT_ATOMS: atom_id res chain seq x y z
N MET A 1 39.17 88.42 -12.55
CA MET A 1 38.31 88.92 -13.63
C MET A 1 37.29 87.84 -13.94
N SER A 2 36.01 88.18 -13.98
CA SER A 2 34.94 87.38 -14.59
C SER A 2 34.97 87.58 -16.13
N PRO A 3 34.07 87.00 -16.96
CA PRO A 3 32.97 86.05 -16.70
C PRO A 3 33.04 84.82 -17.67
N PRO A 4 31.99 84.01 -17.92
CA PRO A 4 30.71 83.77 -17.22
C PRO A 4 30.70 82.30 -16.67
N GLU A 5 29.69 81.40 -16.67
CA GLU A 5 28.25 81.40 -17.05
C GLU A 5 27.48 80.28 -16.30
N ASN A 6 26.14 80.24 -16.41
CA ASN A 6 25.22 79.19 -15.91
C ASN A 6 23.94 79.16 -16.81
N PRO A 7 22.78 78.50 -16.50
CA PRO A 7 22.48 77.29 -15.72
C PRO A 7 21.53 76.30 -16.47
N SER A 8 21.00 75.26 -15.79
CA SER A 8 19.54 75.07 -15.54
C SER A 8 19.06 73.60 -15.42
N GLY A 9 18.00 73.35 -14.61
CA GLY A 9 17.32 72.06 -14.37
C GLY A 9 17.86 71.29 -13.14
N ALA A 10 17.35 71.42 -11.90
CA ALA A 10 15.99 71.24 -11.37
C ALA A 10 15.44 69.79 -11.52
N GLY A 11 14.94 69.09 -10.49
CA GLY A 11 14.78 69.41 -9.05
C GLY A 11 14.53 68.13 -8.19
N PRO A 12 14.43 68.23 -6.84
CA PRO A 12 14.75 67.11 -5.93
C PRO A 12 13.56 66.36 -5.29
N THR A 13 13.86 65.24 -4.61
CA THR A 13 12.93 64.48 -3.72
C THR A 13 13.59 64.10 -2.38
N ALA A 14 12.91 64.41 -1.27
CA ALA A 14 13.20 64.14 0.16
C ALA A 14 11.99 64.70 0.98
N PRO A 15 11.72 64.35 2.28
CA PRO A 15 12.70 63.93 3.31
C PRO A 15 12.28 62.88 4.41
N SER A 16 13.31 62.41 5.15
CA SER A 16 13.41 62.14 6.62
C SER A 16 12.49 61.16 7.41
N GLU A 17 13.06 60.02 7.84
CA GLU A 17 13.48 59.63 9.24
C GLU A 17 12.55 59.76 10.49
N PRO A 18 12.83 59.10 11.66
CA PRO A 18 13.69 57.91 11.97
C PRO A 18 13.12 56.86 13.01
N GLU A 19 13.87 55.77 13.23
CA GLU A 19 14.00 54.85 14.41
C GLU A 19 12.84 54.43 15.36
N GLN A 20 12.74 53.11 15.69
CA GLN A 20 13.09 52.53 17.04
C GLN A 20 12.88 50.97 17.13
N PRO A 21 13.37 50.24 18.17
CA PRO A 21 13.74 48.80 18.08
C PRO A 21 12.79 47.76 18.72
N PRO A 22 12.98 46.44 18.46
CA PRO A 22 12.16 45.35 19.03
C PRO A 22 12.81 44.55 20.19
N PRO A 23 12.19 44.53 21.38
CA PRO A 23 12.37 43.47 22.39
C PRO A 23 11.03 43.02 23.06
N PRO A 24 11.00 41.98 23.93
CA PRO A 24 11.77 40.72 23.96
C PRO A 24 10.82 39.48 23.96
N ALA A 25 11.35 38.27 24.20
CA ALA A 25 10.57 37.02 24.18
C ALA A 25 9.71 36.76 25.44
N ALA A 26 8.57 36.07 25.26
CA ALA A 26 7.70 35.54 26.32
C ALA A 26 7.23 34.10 26.01
N LYS A 27 6.82 33.33 27.03
CA LYS A 27 6.72 31.86 26.97
C LYS A 27 5.29 31.29 26.79
N SER A 28 5.25 30.12 26.14
CA SER A 28 4.39 28.95 26.42
C SER A 28 2.86 29.07 26.47
N LYS A 29 2.19 28.46 25.47
CA LYS A 29 0.88 27.75 25.51
C LYS A 29 0.71 27.03 24.15
N GLY A 30 0.35 25.74 24.04
CA GLY A 30 0.26 24.66 25.03
C GLY A 30 -0.27 23.38 24.36
N LYS A 31 0.30 22.19 24.68
CA LYS A 31 -0.24 20.90 24.22
C LYS A 31 -1.62 20.65 24.86
N LYS A 32 -2.68 20.50 24.06
CA LYS A 32 -3.88 19.66 24.31
C LYS A 32 -4.86 19.75 23.13
N LYS A 33 -4.83 18.79 22.20
CA LYS A 33 -5.92 18.57 21.22
C LYS A 33 -6.03 17.13 20.68
N ASP A 34 -5.82 16.13 21.54
CA ASP A 34 -6.11 14.71 21.23
C ASP A 34 -6.97 14.04 22.32
N GLU A 35 -6.70 14.30 23.61
CA GLU A 35 -7.43 13.76 24.78
C GLU A 35 -8.89 14.27 24.93
N LYS A 36 -9.61 14.57 23.84
CA LYS A 36 -11.02 14.95 23.91
C LYS A 36 -11.87 14.36 22.77
N LYS A 37 -11.67 13.06 22.55
CA LYS A 37 -12.45 12.23 21.63
C LYS A 37 -12.74 10.80 22.11
N ASP A 38 -12.35 10.45 23.34
CA ASP A 38 -12.73 9.18 24.00
C ASP A 38 -14.12 9.25 24.66
N ASP A 39 -14.58 10.44 25.08
CA ASP A 39 -15.86 10.71 25.78
C ASP A 39 -17.15 10.40 24.97
N ASP A 40 -17.02 9.89 23.74
CA ASP A 40 -18.12 9.67 22.78
C ASP A 40 -18.04 8.26 22.13
N LEU A 41 -17.33 7.34 22.80
CA LEU A 41 -17.33 5.90 22.49
C LEU A 41 -18.56 5.23 23.12
N SER A 42 -19.16 4.26 22.43
CA SER A 42 -20.23 3.45 23.02
C SER A 42 -19.68 2.51 24.11
N GLU A 43 -20.56 2.02 24.99
CA GLU A 43 -20.19 1.02 26.01
C GLU A 43 -19.59 -0.26 25.39
N GLU A 44 -20.09 -0.65 24.22
CA GLU A 44 -19.55 -1.73 23.38
C GLU A 44 -18.15 -1.42 22.82
N ASP A 45 -17.90 -0.18 22.39
CA ASP A 45 -16.59 0.27 21.88
C ASP A 45 -15.55 0.39 23.00
N LEU A 46 -15.95 0.81 24.20
CA LEU A 46 -15.10 0.84 25.38
C LEU A 46 -14.73 -0.58 25.82
N ALA A 47 -15.69 -1.50 25.87
CA ALA A 47 -15.44 -2.90 26.17
C ALA A 47 -14.48 -3.54 25.14
N LEU A 48 -14.66 -3.26 23.84
CA LEU A 48 -13.76 -3.73 22.78
C LEU A 48 -12.34 -3.14 22.93
N LYS A 49 -12.21 -1.85 23.28
CA LYS A 49 -10.93 -1.20 23.55
C LYS A 49 -10.22 -1.87 24.74
N GLU A 50 -10.89 -2.02 25.88
CA GLU A 50 -10.34 -2.69 27.07
C GLU A 50 -9.96 -4.16 26.80
N GLN A 51 -10.76 -4.90 26.02
CA GLN A 51 -10.47 -6.28 25.63
C GLN A 51 -9.21 -6.38 24.75
N LEU A 52 -9.03 -5.45 23.80
CA LEU A 52 -7.83 -5.39 22.95
C LEU A 52 -6.58 -4.96 23.74
N GLU A 53 -6.70 -3.99 24.64
CA GLU A 53 -5.62 -3.60 25.58
C GLU A 53 -5.22 -4.78 26.47
N LEU A 54 -6.20 -5.56 26.97
CA LEU A 54 -5.95 -6.79 27.73
C LEU A 54 -5.26 -7.88 26.90
N TYR A 55 -5.57 -8.03 25.61
CA TYR A 55 -4.82 -8.93 24.72
C TYR A 55 -3.40 -8.44 24.46
N VAL A 56 -3.16 -7.13 24.31
CA VAL A 56 -1.80 -6.57 24.19
C VAL A 56 -0.96 -6.87 25.44
N LEU A 57 -1.55 -6.77 26.63
CA LEU A 57 -0.89 -7.12 27.89
C LEU A 57 -0.61 -8.62 27.98
N ARG A 58 -1.59 -9.48 27.68
CA ARG A 58 -1.44 -10.94 27.73
C ARG A 58 -0.52 -11.50 26.63
N ALA A 59 -0.40 -10.83 25.50
CA ALA A 59 0.59 -11.17 24.48
C ALA A 59 2.05 -10.95 24.94
N GLN A 60 2.26 -10.22 26.05
CA GLN A 60 3.56 -10.00 26.71
C GLN A 60 3.72 -10.84 28.00
N ASP A 61 2.80 -11.77 28.27
CA ASP A 61 2.86 -12.66 29.45
C ASP A 61 4.01 -13.67 29.32
N PRO A 62 4.73 -14.03 30.42
CA PRO A 62 5.76 -15.06 30.39
C PRO A 62 5.26 -16.50 30.12
N ASP A 63 3.96 -16.79 30.20
CA ASP A 63 3.42 -18.09 29.78
C ASP A 63 3.14 -18.14 28.26
N PRO A 64 3.80 -19.05 27.49
CA PRO A 64 3.50 -19.27 26.08
C PRO A 64 2.03 -19.65 25.79
N GLY A 65 1.33 -20.27 26.75
CA GLY A 65 -0.09 -20.60 26.61
C GLY A 65 -1.00 -19.37 26.59
N VAL A 66 -0.87 -18.49 27.59
CA VAL A 66 -1.54 -17.19 27.67
C VAL A 66 -1.18 -16.30 26.48
N GLN A 67 0.10 -16.23 26.12
CA GLN A 67 0.58 -15.47 24.96
C GLN A 67 -0.07 -15.96 23.66
N LYS A 68 -0.09 -17.28 23.42
CA LYS A 68 -0.72 -17.87 22.23
C LYS A 68 -2.21 -17.52 22.16
N LEU A 69 -2.95 -17.73 23.24
CA LEU A 69 -4.38 -17.48 23.29
C LEU A 69 -4.71 -16.00 23.07
N ALA A 70 -3.91 -15.08 23.63
CA ALA A 70 -4.07 -13.64 23.41
C ALA A 70 -3.82 -13.23 21.95
N LEU A 71 -2.78 -13.77 21.31
CA LEU A 71 -2.48 -13.52 19.90
C LEU A 71 -3.55 -14.13 18.97
N GLU A 72 -3.96 -15.38 19.18
CA GLU A 72 -5.01 -16.01 18.37
C GLU A 72 -6.37 -15.29 18.52
N SER A 73 -6.73 -14.83 19.73
CA SER A 73 -7.92 -14.00 19.94
C SER A 73 -7.82 -12.65 19.21
N MET A 74 -6.68 -11.94 19.35
CA MET A 74 -6.48 -10.64 18.71
C MET A 74 -6.51 -10.75 17.17
N ARG A 75 -5.91 -11.80 16.60
CA ARG A 75 -5.99 -12.12 15.16
C ARG A 75 -7.45 -12.34 14.74
N GLN A 76 -8.25 -13.05 15.54
CA GLN A 76 -9.67 -13.29 15.24
C GLN A 76 -10.50 -12.01 15.27
N GLU A 77 -10.37 -11.16 16.28
CA GLU A 77 -11.11 -9.89 16.38
C GLU A 77 -10.77 -8.93 15.23
N ILE A 78 -9.49 -8.79 14.88
CA ILE A 78 -9.06 -7.98 13.74
C ILE A 78 -9.69 -8.52 12.44
N ARG A 79 -9.57 -9.82 12.15
CA ARG A 79 -10.12 -10.44 10.92
C ARG A 79 -11.64 -10.31 10.82
N SER A 80 -12.35 -10.45 11.95
CA SER A 80 -13.80 -10.26 12.00
C SER A 80 -14.20 -8.81 11.68
N ALA A 81 -13.39 -7.83 12.07
CA ALA A 81 -13.67 -6.43 11.82
C ALA A 81 -13.18 -5.95 10.42
N THR A 82 -12.10 -6.52 9.88
CA THR A 82 -11.59 -6.20 8.52
C THR A 82 -12.38 -6.89 7.39
N SER A 83 -13.21 -7.89 7.68
CA SER A 83 -14.12 -8.46 6.67
C SER A 83 -15.25 -7.50 6.25
N SER A 84 -15.48 -6.42 7.01
CA SER A 84 -16.48 -5.40 6.68
C SER A 84 -15.90 -4.32 5.77
N MET A 85 -16.55 -4.07 4.62
CA MET A 85 -16.18 -3.04 3.63
C MET A 85 -16.52 -1.62 4.15
N THR A 86 -15.88 -1.22 5.25
CA THR A 86 -16.15 0.00 6.03
C THR A 86 -14.86 0.60 6.56
N SER A 87 -14.80 1.93 6.67
CA SER A 87 -13.58 2.70 6.95
C SER A 87 -12.79 2.26 8.20
N VAL A 88 -11.52 1.89 7.98
CA VAL A 88 -10.48 1.56 9.00
C VAL A 88 -11.06 0.94 10.29
N PRO A 89 -11.17 -0.39 10.38
CA PRO A 89 -11.85 -1.07 11.49
C PRO A 89 -11.46 -0.58 12.89
N LYS A 90 -12.45 -0.57 13.81
CA LYS A 90 -12.26 -0.09 15.19
C LYS A 90 -11.10 -0.79 15.93
N PRO A 91 -10.87 -2.11 15.79
CA PRO A 91 -9.71 -2.76 16.40
C PRO A 91 -8.36 -2.16 15.98
N LEU A 92 -8.17 -1.78 14.71
CA LEU A 92 -6.93 -1.14 14.26
C LEU A 92 -6.77 0.27 14.88
N LYS A 93 -7.87 1.00 15.04
CA LYS A 93 -7.89 2.31 15.73
C LYS A 93 -7.55 2.20 17.22
N PHE A 94 -7.97 1.13 17.90
CA PHE A 94 -7.68 0.89 19.31
C PHE A 94 -6.29 0.28 19.54
N LEU A 95 -5.78 -0.54 18.62
CA LEU A 95 -4.42 -1.07 18.70
C LEU A 95 -3.33 -0.07 18.26
N ARG A 96 -3.69 1.04 17.58
CA ARG A 96 -2.79 2.14 17.18
C ARG A 96 -1.75 2.54 18.25
N PRO A 97 -2.12 2.84 19.51
CA PRO A 97 -1.16 3.30 20.51
C PRO A 97 -0.16 2.21 20.93
N HIS A 98 -0.50 0.94 20.70
CA HIS A 98 0.27 -0.22 21.17
C HIS A 98 1.23 -0.76 20.12
N TYR A 99 1.15 -0.32 18.86
CA TYR A 99 2.00 -0.79 17.76
C TYR A 99 3.50 -0.71 18.09
N GLY A 100 3.96 0.42 18.64
CA GLY A 100 5.36 0.59 19.07
C GLY A 100 5.78 -0.36 20.20
N THR A 101 4.88 -0.68 21.13
CA THR A 101 5.12 -1.64 22.22
C THR A 101 5.21 -3.06 21.66
N LEU A 102 4.28 -3.46 20.79
CA LEU A 102 4.27 -4.78 20.14
C LEU A 102 5.52 -4.99 19.27
N LYS A 103 5.93 -3.96 18.50
CA LYS A 103 7.17 -3.95 17.70
C LYS A 103 8.42 -4.10 18.58
N SER A 104 8.52 -3.33 19.66
CA SER A 104 9.62 -3.44 20.63
C SER A 104 9.70 -4.81 21.30
N PHE A 105 8.56 -5.43 21.56
CA PHE A 105 8.51 -6.76 22.18
C PHE A 105 8.82 -7.89 21.17
N PHE A 106 8.37 -7.77 19.92
CA PHE A 106 8.72 -8.68 18.81
C PHE A 106 10.23 -8.81 18.61
N GLU A 107 10.99 -7.72 18.76
CA GLU A 107 12.46 -7.74 18.68
C GLU A 107 13.13 -8.55 19.80
N THR A 108 12.46 -8.72 20.95
CA THR A 108 12.97 -9.53 22.07
C THR A 108 12.50 -10.99 22.06
N MET A 109 11.58 -11.36 21.16
CA MET A 109 11.09 -12.73 21.03
C MET A 109 12.12 -13.67 20.39
N PRO A 110 12.29 -14.90 20.90
CA PRO A 110 13.00 -15.98 20.19
C PRO A 110 12.17 -16.47 19.00
N GLU A 111 12.85 -17.00 17.97
CA GLU A 111 12.20 -17.62 16.81
C GLU A 111 11.28 -18.76 17.23
N SER A 112 9.99 -18.61 16.94
CA SER A 112 8.89 -19.44 17.44
C SER A 112 7.59 -19.14 16.69
N ASP A 113 6.61 -20.05 16.76
CA ASP A 113 5.28 -19.83 16.16
C ASP A 113 4.57 -18.59 16.73
N LEU A 114 4.86 -18.25 18.00
CA LEU A 114 4.32 -17.06 18.67
C LEU A 114 4.91 -15.77 18.10
N LYS A 115 6.19 -15.79 17.70
CA LYS A 115 6.83 -14.71 16.95
C LYS A 115 6.21 -14.55 15.55
N LYS A 116 5.98 -15.67 14.84
CA LYS A 116 5.27 -15.66 13.54
C LYS A 116 3.84 -15.07 13.67
N TYR A 117 3.11 -15.43 14.72
CA TYR A 117 1.78 -14.86 15.00
C TYR A 117 1.81 -13.37 15.36
N MET A 118 2.83 -12.92 16.09
CA MET A 118 3.06 -11.50 16.38
C MET A 118 3.40 -10.72 15.10
N ALA A 119 4.22 -11.30 14.21
CA ALA A 119 4.50 -10.71 12.90
C ALA A 119 3.23 -10.56 12.05
N ASP A 120 2.34 -11.56 12.00
CA ASP A 120 1.05 -11.41 11.29
C ASP A 120 0.22 -10.23 11.83
N VAL A 121 0.16 -10.05 13.16
CA VAL A 121 -0.54 -8.91 13.79
C VAL A 121 0.14 -7.58 13.43
N LEU A 122 1.48 -7.50 13.53
CA LEU A 122 2.23 -6.30 13.17
C LEU A 122 2.08 -5.94 11.68
N SER A 123 2.05 -6.94 10.80
CA SER A 123 1.82 -6.79 9.35
C SER A 123 0.47 -6.10 9.05
N VAL A 124 -0.57 -6.44 9.80
CA VAL A 124 -1.93 -5.89 9.59
C VAL A 124 -2.12 -4.55 10.31
N LEU A 125 -1.39 -4.29 11.41
CA LEU A 125 -1.35 -2.97 12.02
C LEU A 125 -0.56 -1.98 11.16
N ALA A 126 0.51 -2.42 10.49
CA ALA A 126 1.35 -1.60 9.61
C ALA A 126 0.55 -0.85 8.53
N LEU A 127 -0.54 -1.45 8.01
CA LEU A 127 -1.53 -0.82 7.09
C LEU A 127 -1.94 0.62 7.44
N THR A 128 -1.90 0.96 8.73
CA THR A 128 -2.35 2.26 9.23
C THR A 128 -1.35 2.91 10.20
N MET A 129 -0.19 2.28 10.41
CA MET A 129 0.83 2.65 11.40
C MET A 129 2.25 2.75 10.84
N SER A 130 2.54 2.10 9.69
CA SER A 130 3.80 2.29 8.98
C SER A 130 3.96 3.76 8.60
N ILE A 131 5.21 4.23 8.57
CA ILE A 131 5.54 5.43 7.81
C ILE A 131 5.52 5.04 6.33
N ASP A 132 4.98 5.90 5.47
CA ASP A 132 4.92 5.67 4.02
C ASP A 132 6.33 5.37 3.47
N GLY A 133 6.51 4.19 2.87
CA GLY A 133 7.79 3.73 2.32
C GLY A 133 8.63 2.78 3.20
N GLU A 134 8.33 2.64 4.51
CA GLU A 134 9.04 1.68 5.39
C GLU A 134 8.71 0.20 5.08
N ARG A 135 7.64 -0.09 4.32
CA ARG A 135 7.21 -1.44 3.90
C ARG A 135 7.09 -2.43 5.06
N GLU A 136 6.60 -1.94 6.21
CA GLU A 136 6.48 -2.76 7.41
C GLU A 136 5.48 -3.92 7.23
N SER A 137 4.40 -3.72 6.46
CA SER A 137 3.38 -4.75 6.24
C SER A 137 3.97 -5.97 5.53
N LEU A 138 4.71 -5.75 4.44
CA LEU A 138 5.42 -6.78 3.70
C LEU A 138 6.56 -7.40 4.53
N LYS A 139 7.36 -6.59 5.23
CA LYS A 139 8.44 -7.06 6.09
C LYS A 139 7.94 -8.05 7.14
N TYR A 140 6.85 -7.74 7.85
CA TYR A 140 6.29 -8.68 8.83
C TYR A 140 5.51 -9.83 8.17
N ARG A 141 4.92 -9.66 6.97
CA ARG A 141 4.31 -10.76 6.21
C ARG A 141 5.33 -11.86 5.87
N LEU A 142 6.54 -11.47 5.44
CA LEU A 142 7.65 -12.40 5.15
C LEU A 142 8.26 -13.06 6.42
N LEU A 143 7.93 -12.55 7.61
CA LEU A 143 8.29 -13.13 8.92
C LEU A 143 7.09 -13.83 9.61
N GLY A 144 5.95 -13.91 8.92
CA GLY A 144 4.66 -14.33 9.47
C GLY A 144 4.46 -15.85 9.54
N SER A 145 3.21 -16.26 9.73
CA SER A 145 2.82 -17.69 9.75
C SER A 145 2.42 -18.26 8.39
N GLU A 146 2.70 -17.56 7.29
CA GLU A 146 2.41 -17.94 5.89
C GLU A 146 0.92 -18.25 5.58
N GLY A 147 0.01 -18.07 6.55
CA GLY A 147 -1.41 -18.34 6.40
C GLY A 147 -2.09 -17.49 5.32
N ASP A 148 -3.22 -17.96 4.82
CA ASP A 148 -3.99 -17.37 3.71
C ASP A 148 -4.00 -15.83 3.69
N ILE A 149 -3.53 -15.24 2.61
CA ILE A 149 -3.46 -13.79 2.40
C ILE A 149 -4.84 -13.11 2.41
N GLY A 150 -5.86 -13.82 1.89
CA GLY A 150 -7.24 -13.34 1.88
C GLY A 150 -7.88 -13.25 3.26
N SER A 151 -7.32 -13.93 4.25
CA SER A 151 -7.90 -14.10 5.58
C SER A 151 -8.05 -12.79 6.38
N TRP A 152 -7.35 -11.73 5.95
CA TRP A 152 -7.35 -10.38 6.54
C TRP A 152 -8.24 -9.37 5.79
N GLY A 153 -8.84 -9.74 4.65
CA GLY A 153 -9.69 -8.88 3.85
C GLY A 153 -8.95 -8.05 2.79
N HIS A 154 -9.72 -7.53 1.82
CA HIS A 154 -9.21 -6.91 0.59
C HIS A 154 -8.23 -5.75 0.79
N GLU A 155 -8.44 -4.90 1.80
CA GLU A 155 -7.60 -3.71 2.02
C GLU A 155 -6.17 -4.09 2.43
N TYR A 156 -6.00 -5.19 3.17
CA TYR A 156 -4.69 -5.76 3.48
C TYR A 156 -3.99 -6.30 2.22
N VAL A 157 -4.72 -7.06 1.40
CA VAL A 157 -4.18 -7.64 0.15
C VAL A 157 -3.75 -6.55 -0.83
N ARG A 158 -4.56 -5.50 -0.99
CA ARG A 158 -4.26 -4.35 -1.85
C ARG A 158 -3.04 -3.57 -1.37
N ASN A 159 -2.89 -3.35 -0.07
CA ASN A 159 -1.72 -2.68 0.47
C ASN A 159 -0.44 -3.53 0.29
N LEU A 160 -0.53 -4.85 0.53
CA LEU A 160 0.59 -5.76 0.25
C LEU A 160 0.99 -5.73 -1.22
N ALA A 161 0.04 -5.74 -2.17
CA ALA A 161 0.34 -5.63 -3.60
C ALA A 161 1.21 -4.39 -3.92
N GLY A 162 0.81 -3.21 -3.42
CA GLY A 162 1.58 -1.97 -3.62
C GLY A 162 2.94 -1.95 -2.90
N GLU A 163 3.06 -2.54 -1.71
CA GLU A 163 4.36 -2.71 -1.03
C GLU A 163 5.27 -3.70 -1.77
N ILE A 164 4.71 -4.75 -2.37
CA ILE A 164 5.43 -5.77 -3.15
C ILE A 164 5.96 -5.19 -4.45
N ALA A 165 5.16 -4.43 -5.20
CA ALA A 165 5.63 -3.77 -6.43
C ALA A 165 6.84 -2.85 -6.16
N GLN A 166 6.77 -2.02 -5.11
CA GLN A 166 7.87 -1.14 -4.69
C GLN A 166 9.10 -1.89 -4.16
N GLU A 167 8.91 -3.07 -3.57
CA GLU A 167 10.00 -3.93 -3.11
C GLU A 167 10.62 -4.73 -4.26
N PHE A 168 9.83 -5.21 -5.21
CA PHE A 168 10.25 -5.93 -6.41
C PHE A 168 11.19 -5.07 -7.25
N GLN A 169 10.73 -3.88 -7.65
CA GLN A 169 11.51 -2.92 -8.44
C GLN A 169 12.84 -2.58 -7.74
N LYS A 170 12.82 -2.37 -6.41
CA LYS A 170 14.05 -2.14 -5.63
C LYS A 170 14.98 -3.36 -5.59
N ARG A 171 14.45 -4.59 -5.53
CA ARG A 171 15.28 -5.81 -5.55
C ARG A 171 15.85 -6.12 -6.92
N GLN A 172 15.14 -5.73 -7.98
CA GLN A 172 15.61 -5.76 -9.36
C GLN A 172 16.79 -4.80 -9.55
N ASP A 173 16.69 -3.56 -9.04
CA ASP A 173 17.81 -2.59 -9.00
C ASP A 173 19.02 -3.08 -8.19
N ASP A 174 18.80 -3.79 -7.07
CA ASP A 174 19.85 -4.24 -6.13
C ASP A 174 20.40 -5.67 -6.43
N ASP A 175 19.98 -6.35 -7.51
CA ASP A 175 20.31 -7.77 -7.80
C ASP A 175 19.97 -8.75 -6.64
N LEU A 176 18.84 -8.54 -5.96
CA LEU A 176 18.40 -9.29 -4.76
C LEU A 176 17.35 -10.38 -5.07
N PRO A 177 17.25 -11.45 -4.26
CA PRO A 177 16.31 -12.55 -4.49
C PRO A 177 14.85 -12.11 -4.39
N ILE A 178 14.11 -12.37 -5.48
CA ILE A 178 12.69 -12.06 -5.66
C ILE A 178 11.76 -13.27 -5.41
N ASP A 179 12.28 -14.50 -5.29
CA ASP A 179 11.48 -15.74 -5.24
C ASP A 179 10.33 -15.68 -4.21
N ALA A 180 10.64 -15.27 -2.99
CA ALA A 180 9.66 -15.13 -1.89
C ALA A 180 8.67 -13.97 -2.06
N LEU A 181 8.93 -13.03 -2.99
CA LEU A 181 7.94 -12.06 -3.44
C LEU A 181 7.03 -12.69 -4.49
N MET A 182 7.57 -13.45 -5.45
CA MET A 182 6.79 -14.09 -6.51
C MET A 182 5.82 -15.15 -5.97
N GLU A 183 6.22 -15.92 -4.96
CA GLU A 183 5.29 -16.81 -4.23
C GLU A 183 4.11 -16.02 -3.59
N LEU A 184 4.38 -14.81 -3.09
CA LEU A 184 3.37 -13.95 -2.48
C LEU A 184 2.49 -13.28 -3.54
N VAL A 185 3.05 -12.88 -4.69
CA VAL A 185 2.34 -12.38 -5.87
C VAL A 185 1.33 -13.42 -6.39
N GLN A 186 1.75 -14.68 -6.55
CA GLN A 186 0.85 -15.77 -6.97
C GLN A 186 -0.31 -15.99 -5.98
N GLN A 187 -0.08 -15.87 -4.66
CA GLN A 187 -1.15 -15.88 -3.66
C GLN A 187 -2.14 -14.72 -3.85
N ILE A 188 -1.64 -13.50 -4.11
CA ILE A 188 -2.45 -12.30 -4.33
C ILE A 188 -3.29 -12.43 -5.61
N ILE A 189 -2.70 -12.81 -6.74
CA ILE A 189 -3.42 -12.98 -8.01
C ILE A 189 -4.51 -14.04 -7.86
N SER A 190 -4.19 -15.17 -7.24
CA SER A 190 -5.15 -16.25 -6.98
C SER A 190 -6.27 -15.82 -6.02
N PHE A 191 -6.05 -14.81 -5.16
CA PHE A 191 -7.10 -14.21 -4.34
C PHE A 191 -7.94 -13.20 -5.15
N HIS A 192 -7.30 -12.24 -5.85
CA HIS A 192 -7.96 -11.22 -6.66
C HIS A 192 -8.86 -11.83 -7.74
N MET A 193 -8.37 -12.82 -8.48
CA MET A 193 -9.13 -13.53 -9.53
C MET A 193 -10.37 -14.28 -9.02
N LYS A 194 -10.37 -14.73 -7.75
CA LYS A 194 -11.54 -15.37 -7.11
C LYS A 194 -12.56 -14.36 -6.58
N HIS A 195 -12.15 -13.11 -6.35
CA HIS A 195 -12.99 -12.08 -5.73
C HIS A 195 -13.32 -10.91 -6.69
N ASN A 196 -13.23 -11.13 -8.00
CA ASN A 196 -13.61 -10.18 -9.05
C ASN A 196 -12.75 -8.89 -9.11
N ALA A 197 -11.51 -8.97 -8.63
CA ALA A 197 -10.50 -7.90 -8.73
C ALA A 197 -9.53 -8.18 -9.90
N GLU A 198 -10.08 -8.48 -11.10
CA GLU A 198 -9.25 -8.73 -12.28
C GLU A 198 -8.33 -7.56 -12.65
N PRO A 199 -8.77 -6.27 -12.57
CA PRO A 199 -7.89 -5.13 -12.81
C PRO A 199 -6.68 -5.12 -11.87
N GLU A 200 -6.92 -5.24 -10.56
CA GLU A 200 -5.86 -5.21 -9.54
C GLU A 200 -4.93 -6.44 -9.58
N ALA A 201 -5.34 -7.53 -10.25
CA ALA A 201 -4.45 -8.65 -10.56
C ALA A 201 -3.57 -8.38 -11.79
N VAL A 202 -4.11 -7.70 -12.81
CA VAL A 202 -3.37 -7.32 -14.03
C VAL A 202 -2.39 -6.19 -13.73
N ASP A 203 -2.78 -5.19 -12.95
CA ASP A 203 -1.92 -4.06 -12.55
C ASP A 203 -0.67 -4.57 -11.81
N LEU A 204 -0.85 -5.40 -10.77
CA LEU A 204 0.27 -6.00 -10.03
C LEU A 204 1.19 -6.83 -10.94
N LEU A 205 0.63 -7.55 -11.93
CA LEU A 205 1.43 -8.35 -12.87
C LEU A 205 2.22 -7.50 -13.88
N MET A 206 1.72 -6.32 -14.24
CA MET A 206 2.50 -5.36 -15.03
C MET A 206 3.61 -4.72 -14.18
N GLU A 207 3.35 -4.43 -12.90
CA GLU A 207 4.35 -3.84 -11.98
C GLU A 207 5.51 -4.79 -11.59
N VAL A 208 5.33 -6.11 -11.75
CA VAL A 208 6.38 -7.15 -11.53
C VAL A 208 6.85 -7.83 -12.82
N GLU A 209 6.48 -7.30 -13.99
CA GLU A 209 6.96 -7.73 -15.32
C GLU A 209 6.66 -9.21 -15.72
N ASP A 210 5.82 -9.94 -14.98
CA ASP A 210 5.53 -11.38 -15.14
C ASP A 210 4.09 -11.65 -15.62
N LEU A 211 3.68 -10.96 -16.67
CA LEU A 211 2.29 -10.97 -17.17
C LEU A 211 1.82 -12.36 -17.66
N ASP A 212 2.73 -13.28 -17.98
CA ASP A 212 2.42 -14.66 -18.38
C ASP A 212 1.65 -15.45 -17.30
N LEU A 213 1.89 -15.19 -16.01
CA LEU A 213 1.14 -15.81 -14.90
C LEU A 213 -0.37 -15.54 -14.97
N LEU A 214 -0.80 -14.48 -15.66
CA LEU A 214 -2.21 -14.19 -15.92
C LEU A 214 -2.89 -15.34 -16.66
N VAL A 215 -2.17 -15.99 -17.58
CA VAL A 215 -2.70 -17.09 -18.40
C VAL A 215 -3.03 -18.31 -17.53
N GLU A 216 -2.30 -18.55 -16.44
CA GLU A 216 -2.57 -19.68 -15.53
C GLU A 216 -3.78 -19.42 -14.62
N HIS A 217 -3.86 -18.24 -14.01
CA HIS A 217 -4.87 -17.90 -13.01
C HIS A 217 -6.26 -17.53 -13.57
N VAL A 218 -6.38 -17.29 -14.88
CA VAL A 218 -7.65 -16.92 -15.55
C VAL A 218 -8.52 -18.14 -15.88
N ASP A 219 -9.82 -18.01 -15.60
CA ASP A 219 -10.89 -19.00 -15.77
C ASP A 219 -12.02 -18.54 -16.74
N SER A 220 -12.98 -19.43 -17.00
CA SER A 220 -14.10 -19.19 -17.94
C SER A 220 -15.10 -18.10 -17.50
N THR A 221 -15.00 -17.57 -16.29
CA THR A 221 -15.88 -16.53 -15.71
C THR A 221 -15.20 -15.15 -15.64
N ASN A 222 -13.88 -15.12 -15.50
CA ASN A 222 -13.10 -13.89 -15.36
C ASN A 222 -12.33 -13.48 -16.65
N TYR A 223 -12.02 -14.40 -17.58
CA TYR A 223 -11.22 -14.08 -18.78
C TYR A 223 -11.72 -12.89 -19.59
N LYS A 224 -13.04 -12.75 -19.79
CA LYS A 224 -13.60 -11.62 -20.56
C LYS A 224 -13.39 -10.27 -19.88
N ARG A 225 -13.21 -10.23 -18.56
CA ARG A 225 -12.92 -9.02 -17.78
C ARG A 225 -11.43 -8.72 -17.79
N ALA A 226 -10.58 -9.70 -17.50
CA ALA A 226 -9.13 -9.59 -17.57
C ALA A 226 -8.66 -9.13 -18.97
N CYS A 227 -9.09 -9.81 -20.04
CA CYS A 227 -8.73 -9.41 -21.41
C CYS A 227 -9.32 -8.06 -21.83
N LEU A 228 -10.52 -7.69 -21.36
CA LEU A 228 -11.11 -6.38 -21.66
C LEU A 228 -10.30 -5.26 -21.00
N TYR A 229 -9.90 -5.45 -19.74
CA TYR A 229 -9.04 -4.53 -19.02
C TYR A 229 -7.69 -4.39 -19.73
N LEU A 230 -7.01 -5.51 -20.00
CA LEU A 230 -5.70 -5.54 -20.68
C LEU A 230 -5.72 -4.91 -22.09
N THR A 231 -6.78 -5.15 -22.88
CA THR A 231 -7.03 -4.49 -24.19
C THR A 231 -7.38 -3.00 -24.07
N SER A 232 -7.75 -2.53 -22.87
CA SER A 232 -7.98 -1.11 -22.59
C SER A 232 -6.71 -0.42 -22.08
N SER A 233 -5.93 -1.09 -21.23
CA SER A 233 -4.67 -0.59 -20.65
C SER A 233 -3.56 -0.46 -21.67
N SER A 234 -3.40 -1.43 -22.59
CA SER A 234 -2.39 -1.40 -23.68
C SER A 234 -2.34 -0.09 -24.46
N LYS A 235 -3.48 0.60 -24.64
CA LYS A 235 -3.56 1.91 -25.34
C LYS A 235 -2.88 3.07 -24.60
N TYR A 236 -2.43 2.83 -23.37
CA TYR A 236 -1.76 3.78 -22.49
C TYR A 236 -0.37 3.28 -22.06
N LEU A 237 0.01 2.05 -22.45
CA LEU A 237 1.35 1.52 -22.27
C LEU A 237 2.27 2.00 -23.42
N PRO A 238 3.59 2.12 -23.18
CA PRO A 238 4.55 2.26 -24.25
C PRO A 238 4.79 0.92 -24.97
N ALA A 239 5.35 0.95 -26.18
CA ALA A 239 5.99 -0.24 -26.75
C ALA A 239 7.27 -0.56 -25.94
N PRO A 240 7.54 -1.84 -25.61
CA PRO A 240 6.90 -3.06 -26.12
C PRO A 240 5.72 -3.59 -25.29
N ASP A 241 5.40 -2.96 -24.15
CA ASP A 241 4.47 -3.49 -23.14
C ASP A 241 3.02 -3.55 -23.65
N ASP A 242 2.65 -2.66 -24.57
CA ASP A 242 1.36 -2.67 -25.25
C ASP A 242 1.16 -3.92 -26.12
N MET A 243 2.20 -4.34 -26.87
CA MET A 243 2.21 -5.57 -27.65
C MET A 243 2.19 -6.81 -26.76
N LEU A 244 2.94 -6.84 -25.66
CA LEU A 244 2.91 -7.92 -24.68
C LEU A 244 1.51 -8.08 -24.08
N ALA A 245 0.90 -6.97 -23.63
CA ALA A 245 -0.47 -6.95 -23.14
C ALA A 245 -1.48 -7.48 -24.18
N LEU A 246 -1.33 -7.13 -25.45
CA LEU A 246 -2.19 -7.64 -26.52
C LEU A 246 -1.95 -9.12 -26.86
N ASP A 247 -0.71 -9.63 -26.83
CA ASP A 247 -0.45 -11.05 -27.11
C ASP A 247 -0.90 -11.98 -25.97
N ILE A 248 -0.76 -11.56 -24.71
CA ILE A 248 -1.36 -12.25 -23.57
C ILE A 248 -2.91 -12.24 -23.68
N ALA A 249 -3.51 -11.10 -24.07
CA ALA A 249 -4.96 -11.05 -24.31
C ALA A 249 -5.41 -11.98 -25.46
N TYR A 250 -4.63 -12.07 -26.55
CA TYR A 250 -4.86 -13.01 -27.64
C TYR A 250 -4.76 -14.47 -27.18
N THR A 251 -3.69 -14.81 -26.48
CA THR A 251 -3.41 -16.16 -25.93
C THR A 251 -4.52 -16.62 -24.99
N ILE A 252 -5.03 -15.75 -24.12
CA ILE A 252 -6.17 -16.06 -23.25
C ILE A 252 -7.45 -16.27 -24.07
N TYR A 253 -7.78 -15.41 -25.05
CA TYR A 253 -8.96 -15.63 -25.89
C TYR A 253 -8.87 -16.93 -26.70
N MET A 254 -7.68 -17.32 -27.15
CA MET A 254 -7.43 -18.61 -27.80
C MET A 254 -7.60 -19.79 -26.84
N LYS A 255 -7.08 -19.71 -25.60
CA LYS A 255 -7.27 -20.71 -24.51
C LYS A 255 -8.75 -21.02 -24.26
N PHE A 256 -9.63 -20.02 -24.34
CA PHE A 256 -11.08 -20.17 -24.13
C PHE A 256 -11.90 -20.31 -25.42
N GLY A 257 -11.27 -20.34 -26.60
CA GLY A 257 -11.94 -20.54 -27.89
C GLY A 257 -12.81 -19.37 -28.37
N ASP A 258 -12.64 -18.16 -27.82
CA ASP A 258 -13.34 -16.95 -28.29
C ASP A 258 -12.64 -16.39 -29.54
N LEU A 259 -12.74 -17.13 -30.64
CA LEU A 259 -12.05 -16.83 -31.91
C LEU A 259 -12.43 -15.46 -32.49
N ALA A 260 -13.63 -14.96 -32.18
CA ALA A 260 -14.08 -13.63 -32.61
C ALA A 260 -13.35 -12.52 -31.85
N SER A 261 -13.17 -12.68 -30.53
CA SER A 261 -12.36 -11.76 -29.73
C SER A 261 -10.87 -11.88 -30.08
N ALA A 262 -10.34 -13.11 -30.23
CA ALA A 262 -8.96 -13.36 -30.61
C ALA A 262 -8.60 -12.71 -31.96
N LEU A 263 -9.43 -12.88 -32.99
CA LEU A 263 -9.23 -12.24 -34.30
C LEU A 263 -9.21 -10.71 -34.22
N ARG A 264 -10.04 -10.11 -33.35
CA ARG A 264 -10.04 -8.66 -33.12
C ARG A 264 -8.73 -8.16 -32.48
N ILE A 265 -8.10 -8.96 -31.62
CA ILE A 265 -6.80 -8.64 -31.02
C ILE A 265 -5.66 -8.84 -32.03
N ALA A 266 -5.68 -9.91 -32.82
CA ALA A 266 -4.70 -10.14 -33.87
C ALA A 266 -4.68 -9.01 -34.92
N LEU A 267 -5.86 -8.49 -35.31
CA LEU A 267 -5.99 -7.32 -36.19
C LEU A 267 -5.60 -5.97 -35.54
N LEU A 268 -5.31 -5.96 -34.22
CA LEU A 268 -4.79 -4.80 -33.50
C LEU A 268 -3.26 -4.89 -33.39
N LEU A 269 -2.72 -6.08 -33.05
CA LEU A 269 -1.28 -6.39 -33.08
C LEU A 269 -0.65 -6.09 -34.45
N ASP A 270 -1.27 -6.56 -35.54
CA ASP A 270 -0.84 -6.32 -36.92
C ASP A 270 -0.68 -4.81 -37.21
N LYS A 271 -1.60 -3.98 -36.70
CA LYS A 271 -1.55 -2.52 -36.85
C LYS A 271 -0.46 -1.86 -36.03
N VAL A 272 -0.34 -2.21 -34.75
CA VAL A 272 0.72 -1.66 -33.88
C VAL A 272 2.09 -1.91 -34.51
N SER A 273 2.35 -3.16 -34.92
CA SER A 273 3.61 -3.53 -35.59
C SER A 273 3.87 -2.79 -36.90
N PHE A 274 2.83 -2.32 -37.60
CA PHE A 274 2.96 -1.54 -38.82
C PHE A 274 3.21 -0.06 -38.56
N ASP A 275 2.58 0.52 -37.53
CA ASP A 275 2.79 1.92 -37.16
C ASP A 275 4.21 2.11 -36.56
N ASP A 276 4.69 1.19 -35.70
CA ASP A 276 6.05 1.19 -35.15
C ASP A 276 7.16 1.10 -36.23
N MET A 277 6.89 0.45 -37.36
CA MET A 277 7.82 0.36 -38.48
C MET A 277 7.91 1.65 -39.33
N ASN A 278 7.07 2.67 -39.04
CA ASN A 278 7.00 3.92 -39.81
C ASN A 278 7.43 5.18 -39.02
N THR A 279 7.94 5.03 -37.79
CA THR A 279 8.43 6.12 -36.92
C THR A 279 9.95 6.13 -36.75
#